data_AF-A0A7S3M0I3-F1
#
_entry.id   AF-A0A7S3M0I3-F1
#
_cell.length_a   1.000
_cell.length_b   1.000
_cell.length_c   1.000
_cell.angle_alpha   90.00
_cell.angle_beta   90.00
_cell.angle_gamma   90.00
#
_symmetry.space_group_name_H-M   'P 1'
#
loop_
_entity.id
_entity.type
_entity.pdbx_description
1 polymer ?
#
loop_
_entity_poly.entity_id
_entity_poly.type
_entity_poly.pdbx_seq_one_letter_code
_entity_poly.pdbx_strand_id
1 'polypeptide(L)'
;NADGGWGEDFLSCFNREYTSRDKLYGCDGSSTVVCTAWALLGLMAGNCPDVAAVRKGIDFLMRKQLASGDWAQENISGVFNRSVGITYTAFRNVFPLWALG
;
A
#
# COMPACT_ATOMS: atom_id res chain seq x y z
N ASN A 1 -3.93 -3.84 -8.53
CA ASN A 1 -5.42 -3.86 -8.43
C ASN A 1 -6.06 -3.04 -9.55
N ALA A 2 -7.37 -3.17 -9.78
CA ALA A 2 -8.07 -2.46 -10.86
C ALA A 2 -8.01 -0.92 -10.73
N ASP A 3 -7.85 -0.42 -9.52
CA ASP A 3 -7.65 1.01 -9.19
C ASP A 3 -6.21 1.50 -9.40
N GLY A 4 -5.29 0.61 -9.81
CA GLY A 4 -3.87 0.90 -10.06
C GLY A 4 -2.93 0.70 -8.87
N GLY A 5 -3.45 0.49 -7.66
CA GLY A 5 -2.62 0.31 -6.46
C GLY A 5 -2.40 -1.16 -6.06
N TRP A 6 -1.77 -1.34 -4.90
CA TRP A 6 -1.59 -2.60 -4.18
C TRP A 6 -2.10 -2.46 -2.75
N GLY A 7 -2.54 -3.56 -2.15
CA GLY A 7 -3.03 -3.56 -0.77
C GLY A 7 -2.99 -4.98 -0.21
N GLU A 8 -2.58 -5.11 1.04
CA GLU A 8 -2.60 -6.36 1.79
C GLU A 8 -3.42 -6.21 3.07
N ASP A 9 -4.01 -7.32 3.50
CA ASP A 9 -4.68 -7.41 4.79
C ASP A 9 -3.69 -7.84 5.88
N PHE A 10 -4.00 -7.47 7.12
CA PHE A 10 -3.28 -7.95 8.28
C PHE A 10 -3.21 -9.50 8.34
N LEU A 11 -4.27 -10.18 7.93
CA LEU A 11 -4.34 -11.63 7.85
C LEU A 11 -3.28 -12.24 6.93
N SER A 12 -2.70 -11.49 5.98
CA SER A 12 -1.57 -11.97 5.19
C SER A 12 -0.38 -12.35 6.06
N CYS A 13 -0.15 -11.61 7.15
CA CYS A 13 0.92 -11.91 8.10
C CYS A 13 0.60 -13.11 8.98
N PHE A 14 -0.69 -13.27 9.36
CA PHE A 14 -1.15 -14.38 10.18
C PHE A 14 -1.15 -15.70 9.41
N ASN A 15 -1.74 -15.72 8.21
CA ASN A 15 -1.88 -16.89 7.35
C ASN A 15 -0.60 -17.23 6.57
N ARG A 16 0.34 -16.27 6.44
CA ARG A 16 1.57 -16.38 5.64
C ARG A 16 1.31 -16.57 4.14
N GLU A 17 0.25 -15.97 3.65
CA GLU A 17 -0.10 -15.95 2.24
C GLU A 17 -0.61 -14.56 1.87
N TYR A 18 -0.50 -14.18 0.60
CA TYR A 18 -1.16 -12.97 0.13
C TYR A 18 -2.67 -13.24 0.16
N THR A 19 -3.34 -12.76 1.22
CA THR A 19 -4.69 -13.20 1.54
C THR A 19 -5.67 -12.78 0.43
N SER A 20 -6.47 -13.75 -0.03
CA SER A 20 -7.54 -13.50 -1.01
C SER A 20 -8.55 -12.49 -0.45
N ARG A 21 -9.07 -11.62 -1.33
CA ARG A 21 -10.02 -10.55 -0.98
C ARG A 21 -11.30 -11.01 -0.28
N ASP A 22 -11.58 -12.30 -0.32
CA ASP A 22 -12.77 -12.92 0.25
C ASP A 22 -12.64 -13.16 1.77
N LYS A 23 -11.43 -12.96 2.33
CA LYS A 23 -11.08 -13.23 3.74
C LYS A 23 -10.35 -12.06 4.37
N LEU A 24 -10.95 -10.87 4.30
CA LEU A 24 -10.33 -9.64 4.81
C LEU A 24 -10.87 -9.28 6.18
N TYR A 25 -10.00 -8.83 7.07
CA TYR A 25 -10.38 -8.39 8.41
C TYR A 25 -10.15 -6.90 8.53
N GLY A 26 -11.23 -6.13 8.48
CA GLY A 26 -11.16 -4.67 8.61
C GLY A 26 -10.69 -3.94 7.36
N CYS A 27 -10.59 -4.60 6.20
CA CYS A 27 -10.46 -3.92 4.91
C CYS A 27 -11.48 -4.42 3.87
N ASP A 28 -11.77 -3.56 2.90
CA ASP A 28 -12.67 -3.81 1.76
C ASP A 28 -11.93 -4.41 0.55
N GLY A 29 -10.65 -4.75 0.70
CA GLY A 29 -9.79 -5.28 -0.35
C GLY A 29 -9.31 -4.23 -1.34
N SER A 30 -9.52 -2.95 -1.02
CA SER A 30 -8.97 -1.82 -1.75
C SER A 30 -7.45 -1.76 -1.62
N SER A 31 -6.84 -1.09 -2.59
CA SER A 31 -5.42 -0.75 -2.50
C SER A 31 -5.18 0.26 -1.39
N THR A 32 -4.03 0.16 -0.74
CA THR A 32 -3.61 1.12 0.28
C THR A 32 -2.41 1.92 -0.19
N VAL A 33 -2.33 3.15 0.29
CA VAL A 33 -1.28 4.12 0.00
C VAL A 33 0.10 3.56 0.36
N VAL A 34 0.24 2.96 1.55
CA VAL A 34 1.52 2.42 2.04
C VAL A 34 1.96 1.21 1.21
N CYS A 35 1.09 0.22 0.97
CA CYS A 35 1.45 -0.95 0.17
C CYS A 35 1.74 -0.58 -1.29
N THR A 36 1.00 0.38 -1.85
CA THR A 36 1.26 0.87 -3.21
C THR A 36 2.62 1.56 -3.31
N ALA A 37 2.98 2.39 -2.33
CA ALA A 37 4.29 3.04 -2.30
C ALA A 37 5.43 2.01 -2.19
N TRP A 38 5.30 0.98 -1.36
CA TRP A 38 6.29 -0.11 -1.28
C TRP A 38 6.43 -0.87 -2.60
N ALA A 39 5.31 -1.22 -3.24
CA ALA A 39 5.33 -1.89 -4.53
C ALA A 39 6.04 -1.04 -5.59
N LEU A 40 5.73 0.26 -5.66
CA LEU A 40 6.39 1.19 -6.58
C LEU A 40 7.89 1.28 -6.35
N LEU A 41 8.33 1.46 -5.10
CA LEU A 41 9.75 1.51 -4.75
C LEU A 41 10.47 0.23 -5.20
N GLY A 42 9.87 -0.94 -4.99
CA GLY A 42 10.42 -2.22 -5.46
C GLY A 42 10.49 -2.33 -6.98
N LEU A 43 9.42 -1.95 -7.69
CA LEU A 43 9.38 -1.98 -9.16
C LEU A 43 10.42 -1.03 -9.78
N MET A 44 10.57 0.18 -9.22
CA MET A 44 11.54 1.16 -9.69
C MET A 44 12.98 0.73 -9.39
N ALA A 45 13.25 0.24 -8.18
CA ALA A 45 14.57 -0.30 -7.83
C ALA A 45 14.96 -1.49 -8.71
N GLY A 46 13.98 -2.29 -9.15
CA GLY A 46 14.16 -3.41 -10.07
C GLY A 46 14.21 -3.05 -11.56
N ASN A 47 14.16 -1.77 -11.94
CA ASN A 47 14.06 -1.32 -13.33
C ASN A 47 12.95 -2.05 -14.12
N CYS A 48 11.74 -2.12 -13.53
CA CYS A 48 10.60 -2.79 -14.14
C CYS A 48 10.33 -2.25 -15.56
N PRO A 49 10.26 -3.12 -16.59
CA PRO A 49 10.01 -2.69 -17.97
C PRO A 49 8.55 -2.28 -18.19
N ASP A 50 7.62 -2.69 -17.31
CA ASP A 50 6.21 -2.30 -17.38
C ASP A 50 5.99 -0.92 -16.77
N VAL A 51 6.32 0.10 -17.56
CA VAL A 51 6.11 1.52 -17.21
C VAL A 51 4.63 1.83 -16.99
N ALA A 52 3.71 1.10 -17.65
CA ALA A 52 2.27 1.33 -17.49
C ALA A 52 1.79 0.93 -16.10
N ALA A 53 2.29 -0.18 -15.56
CA ALA A 53 2.00 -0.59 -14.18
C ALA A 53 2.50 0.43 -13.16
N VAL A 54 3.75 0.90 -13.33
CA VAL A 54 4.34 1.93 -12.46
C VAL A 54 3.52 3.22 -12.52
N ARG A 55 3.15 3.67 -13.72
CA ARG A 55 2.34 4.88 -13.90
C ARG A 55 0.98 4.79 -13.23
N LYS A 56 0.30 3.64 -13.32
CA LYS A 56 -0.99 3.42 -12.64
C LYS A 56 -0.87 3.52 -11.12
N GLY A 57 0.23 3.03 -10.54
CA GLY A 57 0.50 3.16 -9.11
C GLY A 57 0.80 4.62 -8.70
N ILE A 58 1.57 5.35 -9.50
CA ILE A 58 1.82 6.79 -9.30
C ILE A 58 0.50 7.56 -9.32
N ASP A 59 -0.32 7.33 -10.36
CA ASP A 59 -1.62 7.99 -10.48
C ASP A 59 -2.55 7.64 -9.30
N PHE A 60 -2.48 6.42 -8.78
CA PHE A 60 -3.21 6.03 -7.58
C PHE A 60 -2.79 6.85 -6.35
N LEU A 61 -1.48 6.98 -6.09
CA LEU A 61 -0.98 7.77 -4.95
C LEU A 61 -1.41 9.24 -5.07
N MET A 62 -1.28 9.82 -6.26
CA MET A 62 -1.66 11.22 -6.53
C MET A 62 -3.17 11.45 -6.33
N ARG A 63 -4.02 10.53 -6.78
CA ARG A 63 -5.48 10.62 -6.57
C ARG A 63 -5.90 10.52 -5.11
N LYS A 64 -5.12 9.82 -4.29
CA LYS A 64 -5.40 9.60 -2.86
C LYS A 64 -4.88 10.73 -1.98
N GLN A 65 -4.04 11.63 -2.51
CA GLN A 65 -3.53 12.77 -1.76
C GLN A 65 -4.67 13.74 -1.45
N LEU A 66 -4.76 14.17 -0.19
CA LEU A 66 -5.74 15.16 0.25
C LEU A 66 -5.33 16.56 -0.21
N ALA A 67 -6.27 17.50 -0.23
CA ALA A 67 -5.98 18.89 -0.57
C ALA A 67 -4.93 19.55 0.35
N SER A 68 -4.74 19.03 1.57
CA SER A 68 -3.68 19.47 2.50
C SER A 68 -2.29 18.94 2.15
N GLY A 69 -2.18 18.00 1.22
CA GLY A 69 -0.96 17.26 0.92
C GLY A 69 -0.73 16.00 1.78
N ASP A 70 -1.52 15.78 2.84
CA ASP A 70 -1.51 14.54 3.64
C ASP A 70 -2.20 13.40 2.85
N TRP A 71 -1.99 12.16 3.29
CA TRP A 71 -2.80 11.02 2.89
C TRP A 71 -3.69 10.58 4.06
N ALA A 72 -4.90 10.11 3.76
CA ALA A 72 -5.81 9.61 4.80
C ALA A 72 -5.22 8.39 5.51
N GLN A 73 -5.56 8.23 6.81
CA GLN A 73 -5.23 7.01 7.53
C GLN A 73 -6.06 5.84 6.98
N GLU A 74 -5.38 4.81 6.51
CA GLU A 74 -5.97 3.56 6.05
C GLU A 74 -5.62 2.41 7.02
N ASN A 75 -5.74 1.16 6.57
CA ASN A 75 -5.55 -0.03 7.40
C ASN A 75 -4.15 -0.11 8.04
N ILE A 76 -4.05 -0.89 9.11
CA ILE A 76 -2.81 -1.07 9.85
C ILE A 76 -1.73 -1.70 8.97
N SER A 77 -0.57 -1.05 8.87
CA SER A 77 0.51 -1.50 7.98
C SER A 77 1.64 -2.21 8.73
N GLY A 78 1.64 -2.16 10.07
CA GLY A 78 2.66 -2.78 10.90
C GLY A 78 2.16 -4.06 11.56
N VAL A 79 3.06 -5.03 11.71
CA VAL A 79 2.79 -6.29 12.41
C VAL A 79 3.97 -6.67 13.30
N PHE A 80 3.69 -7.25 14.46
CA PHE A 80 4.65 -7.89 15.34
C PHE A 80 4.17 -9.31 15.69
N ASN A 81 5.09 -10.27 15.73
CA ASN A 81 4.82 -11.69 16.01
C ASN A 81 3.64 -12.29 15.21
N ARG A 82 3.40 -11.80 13.99
CA ARG A 82 2.32 -12.18 13.05
C ARG A 82 0.89 -11.89 13.48
N SER A 83 0.63 -11.75 14.79
CA SER A 83 -0.73 -11.69 15.33
C SER A 83 -1.06 -10.37 16.03
N VAL A 84 -0.11 -9.43 16.10
CA VAL A 84 -0.33 -8.11 16.73
C VAL A 84 -0.09 -7.02 15.70
N GLY A 85 -1.12 -6.26 15.37
CA GLY A 85 -1.00 -5.08 14.52
C GLY A 85 -0.39 -3.90 15.29
N ILE A 86 0.46 -3.10 14.62
CA ILE A 86 1.01 -1.85 15.15
C ILE A 86 0.86 -0.71 14.13
N THR A 87 0.44 0.45 14.60
CA THR A 87 0.24 1.63 13.75
C THR A 87 1.55 2.40 13.58
N TYR A 88 2.00 2.51 12.34
CA TYR A 88 3.07 3.42 11.95
C TYR A 88 2.49 4.68 11.29
N THR A 89 2.12 5.66 12.11
CA THR A 89 1.39 6.87 11.67
C THR A 89 2.08 7.63 10.54
N ALA A 90 3.41 7.69 10.55
CA ALA A 90 4.19 8.43 9.56
C ALA A 90 4.23 7.75 8.17
N PHE A 91 3.94 6.44 8.08
CA PHE A 91 4.12 5.68 6.84
C PHE A 91 3.25 6.19 5.69
N ARG A 92 2.05 6.68 6.00
CA ARG A 92 1.15 7.25 4.99
C ARG A 92 1.69 8.52 4.32
N ASN A 93 2.71 9.16 4.90
CA ASN A 93 3.35 10.34 4.31
C ASN A 93 4.75 10.03 3.80
N VAL A 94 5.57 9.35 4.61
CA VAL A 94 6.98 9.08 4.28
C VAL A 94 7.11 8.23 3.02
N PHE A 95 6.32 7.16 2.87
CA PHE A 95 6.48 6.26 1.74
C PHE A 95 5.92 6.82 0.42
N PRO A 96 4.73 7.46 0.38
CA PRO A 96 4.25 8.09 -0.85
C PRO A 96 5.16 9.21 -1.33
N LEU A 97 5.68 10.04 -0.42
CA LEU A 97 6.64 11.08 -0.79
C LEU A 97 7.92 10.48 -1.38
N TRP A 98 8.42 9.39 -0.80
CA TRP A 98 9.60 8.69 -1.33
C TRP A 98 9.32 8.01 -2.67
N ALA A 99 8.14 7.41 -2.86
CA ALA A 99 7.78 6.77 -4.12
C ALA A 99 7.52 7.76 -5.27
N LEU A 100 7.13 9.00 -4.96
CA LEU A 100 6.83 10.04 -5.94
C LEU A 100 8.02 10.97 -6.25
N GLY A 101 9.04 11.01 -5.38
CA GLY A 101 10.23 11.87 -5.52
C GLY A 101 11.30 11.24 -6.39
#